data_AF-A0A0P9S0W3-F1
#
_entry.id   AF-A0A0P9S0W3-F1
#
_cell.length_a   1.000
_cell.length_b   1.000
_cell.length_c   1.000
_cell.angle_alpha   90.00
_cell.angle_beta   90.00
_cell.angle_gamma   90.00
#
_symmetry.space_group_name_H-M   'P 1'
#
loop_
_entity.id
_entity.type
_entity.pdbx_description
1 polymer ?
#
loop_
_entity_poly.entity_id
_entity_poly.type
_entity_poly.pdbx_seq_one_letter_code
_entity_poly.pdbx_strand_id
1 'polypeptide(L)'
;MTNPRSGRSYPSDCIIFIDPEVRATTRDRVIARVPRTNEVTFKVLLEDAGRQYLRPINPQYPIIDIIEETHICGKVMGSFIPE
;
A
#
# COMPACT_ATOMS: atom_id res chain seq x y z
N MET A 1 -1.38 9.09 5.20
CA MET A 1 -2.27 7.91 5.09
C MET A 1 -2.78 7.51 6.49
N THR A 2 -3.81 8.22 6.96
CA THR A 2 -4.27 8.12 8.36
C THR A 2 -5.49 7.22 8.48
N ASN A 3 -5.48 6.20 9.35
CA ASN A 3 -6.67 5.37 9.60
C ASN A 3 -7.52 5.99 10.72
N PRO A 4 -8.77 6.41 10.46
CA PRO A 4 -9.63 7.01 11.48
C PRO A 4 -10.32 5.99 12.41
N ARG A 5 -10.31 4.69 12.08
CA ARG A 5 -11.12 3.66 12.77
C ARG A 5 -10.33 2.76 13.72
N SER A 6 -9.16 3.19 14.18
CA SER A 6 -8.15 2.40 14.93
C SER A 6 -7.36 1.39 14.09
N GLY A 7 -6.09 1.15 14.45
CA GLY A 7 -5.12 0.33 13.69
C GLY A 7 -3.85 1.12 13.32
N ARG A 8 -2.90 0.48 12.60
CA ARG A 8 -1.70 1.19 12.11
C ARG A 8 -2.08 2.35 11.20
N SER A 9 -1.46 3.49 11.44
CA SER A 9 -1.70 4.75 10.76
C SER A 9 -0.35 5.37 10.38
N TYR A 10 -0.30 6.08 9.26
CA TYR A 10 0.90 6.72 8.73
C TYR A 10 0.54 8.20 8.54
N PRO A 11 0.74 9.05 9.55
CA PRO A 11 0.43 10.47 9.43
C PRO A 11 1.32 11.15 8.38
N SER A 12 1.03 12.42 8.10
CA SER A 12 1.96 13.26 7.35
C SER A 12 3.33 13.25 8.01
N ASP A 13 4.38 13.42 7.21
CA ASP A 13 5.79 13.45 7.64
C ASP A 13 6.35 12.13 8.20
N CYS A 14 5.54 11.07 8.22
CA CYS A 14 6.03 9.73 8.50
C CYS A 14 6.92 9.21 7.35
N ILE A 15 8.11 8.76 7.70
CA ILE A 15 9.05 8.10 6.79
C ILE A 15 8.72 6.61 6.75
N ILE A 16 8.68 6.00 5.57
CA ILE A 16 8.49 4.56 5.40
C ILE A 16 9.71 3.94 4.73
N PHE A 17 10.08 2.75 5.20
CA PHE A 17 11.19 1.97 4.64
C PHE A 17 10.62 0.90 3.73
N ILE A 18 11.10 0.87 2.49
CA ILE A 18 10.60 -0.01 1.43
C ILE A 18 11.75 -0.88 0.95
N ASP A 19 11.49 -2.17 0.80
CA ASP A 19 12.39 -3.13 0.18
C ASP A 19 11.79 -3.59 -1.17
N PRO A 20 12.44 -3.27 -2.31
CA PRO A 20 11.96 -3.65 -3.64
C PRO A 20 12.25 -5.12 -3.98
N GLU A 21 13.20 -5.77 -3.30
CA GLU A 21 13.63 -7.15 -3.58
C GLU A 21 12.76 -8.16 -2.83
N VAL A 22 12.15 -7.75 -1.72
CA VAL A 22 11.24 -8.60 -0.96
C VAL A 22 9.87 -8.68 -1.62
N ARG A 23 9.49 -9.90 -2.03
CA ARG A 23 8.16 -10.19 -2.58
C ARG A 23 7.07 -9.87 -1.57
N ALA A 24 6.13 -9.01 -1.95
CA ALA A 24 4.95 -8.72 -1.16
C ALA A 24 3.93 -9.87 -1.21
N THR A 25 3.25 -10.11 -0.09
CA THR A 25 2.21 -11.13 0.06
C THR A 25 0.92 -10.50 0.61
N THR A 26 -0.20 -11.23 0.55
CA THR A 26 -1.47 -10.76 1.08
C THR A 26 -1.35 -10.29 2.54
N ARG A 27 -1.95 -9.13 2.82
CA ARG A 27 -1.88 -8.31 4.06
C ARG A 27 -0.59 -7.49 4.23
N ASP A 28 0.38 -7.60 3.33
CA ASP A 28 1.53 -6.70 3.33
C ASP A 28 1.14 -5.30 2.89
N ARG A 29 1.87 -4.32 3.42
CA ARG A 29 1.80 -2.95 2.97
C ARG A 29 2.80 -2.78 1.83
N VAL A 30 2.35 -2.15 0.76
CA VAL A 30 3.13 -2.03 -0.48
C VAL A 30 3.09 -0.62 -1.01
N ILE A 31 4.14 -0.29 -1.73
CA ILE A 31 4.11 0.80 -2.69
C ILE A 31 3.80 0.20 -4.04
N ALA A 32 2.78 0.73 -4.70
CA ALA A 32 2.36 0.30 -6.02
C ALA A 32 2.27 1.52 -6.95
N ARG A 33 2.57 1.30 -8.21
CA ARG A 33 2.37 2.28 -9.27
C ARG A 33 1.09 1.94 -10.02
N VAL A 34 0.15 2.87 -10.01
CA VAL A 34 -1.14 2.72 -10.68
C VAL A 34 -0.95 2.96 -12.18
N PRO A 35 -1.48 2.08 -13.05
CA PRO A 35 -1.36 2.24 -14.49
C PRO A 35 -2.11 3.50 -14.97
N ARG A 36 -1.70 4.02 -16.13
CA ARG A 36 -2.20 5.24 -16.80
C ARG A 36 -1.87 6.57 -16.13
N THR A 37 -1.93 6.69 -14.80
CA THR A 37 -1.58 7.94 -14.10
C THR A 37 -0.10 8.02 -13.76
N ASN A 38 0.59 6.87 -13.74
CA ASN A 38 1.97 6.74 -13.25
C ASN A 38 2.13 7.19 -11.79
N GLU A 39 1.01 7.31 -11.07
CA GLU A 39 1.01 7.72 -9.67
C GLU A 39 1.45 6.57 -8.78
N VAL A 40 2.20 6.92 -7.75
CA VAL A 40 2.66 5.99 -6.73
C VAL A 40 1.71 6.07 -5.55
N THR A 41 1.16 4.93 -5.14
CA THR A 41 0.25 4.82 -4.00
C THR A 41 0.81 3.88 -2.93
N PHE A 42 0.55 4.22 -1.68
CA PHE A 42 0.73 3.32 -0.54
C PHE A 42 -0.60 2.64 -0.24
N LYS A 43 -0.66 1.30 -0.19
CA LYS A 43 -1.87 0.52 0.11
C LYS A 43 -1.52 -0.84 0.73
N VAL A 44 -2.52 -1.58 1.20
CA VAL A 44 -2.39 -2.97 1.65
C VAL A 44 -2.74 -3.89 0.50
N LEU A 45 -1.84 -4.81 0.16
CA LEU A 45 -2.09 -5.88 -0.81
C LEU A 45 -3.04 -6.91 -0.19
N LEU A 46 -4.12 -7.25 -0.87
CA LEU A 46 -5.04 -8.31 -0.46
C LEU A 46 -5.36 -9.22 -1.64
N GLU A 47 -5.80 -10.42 -1.33
CA GLU A 47 -6.27 -11.41 -2.29
C GLU A 47 -7.58 -12.02 -1.79
N ASP A 48 -8.57 -12.11 -2.65
CA ASP A 48 -9.85 -12.76 -2.38
C ASP A 48 -10.34 -13.48 -3.65
N ALA A 49 -10.77 -14.74 -3.50
CA ALA A 49 -11.20 -15.59 -4.62
C ALA A 49 -10.25 -15.59 -5.84
N GLY A 50 -8.93 -15.54 -5.60
CA GLY A 50 -7.90 -15.51 -6.63
C GLY A 50 -7.69 -14.15 -7.31
N ARG A 51 -8.37 -13.09 -6.86
CA ARG A 51 -8.19 -11.72 -7.34
C ARG A 51 -7.42 -10.90 -6.34
N GLN A 52 -6.38 -10.20 -6.81
CA GLN A 52 -5.60 -9.31 -5.98
C GLN A 52 -6.08 -7.86 -6.11
N TYR A 53 -6.06 -7.14 -5.01
CA TYR A 53 -6.47 -5.74 -4.95
C TYR A 53 -5.71 -4.99 -3.86
N LEU A 54 -5.66 -3.68 -4.00
CA LEU A 54 -5.01 -2.75 -3.10
C LEU A 54 -6.06 -2.04 -2.27
N ARG A 55 -6.08 -2.33 -0.97
CA ARG A 55 -6.98 -1.70 -0.01
C ARG A 55 -6.30 -0.50 0.66
N PRO A 56 -6.93 0.68 0.68
CA PRO A 56 -6.37 1.82 1.41
C PRO A 56 -6.46 1.62 2.92
N ILE A 57 -5.50 2.21 3.63
CA ILE A 57 -5.50 2.22 5.10
C ILE A 57 -6.61 3.14 5.64
N ASN A 58 -6.88 4.26 4.96
CA ASN A 58 -8.05 5.08 5.24
C ASN A 58 -9.25 4.54 4.43
N PRO A 59 -10.30 4.00 5.08
CA PRO A 59 -11.48 3.45 4.40
C PRO A 59 -12.29 4.45 3.57
N GLN A 60 -12.02 5.75 3.70
CA GLN A 60 -12.68 6.79 2.89
C GLN A 60 -12.20 6.80 1.43
N TYR A 61 -11.06 6.19 1.13
CA TYR A 61 -10.55 6.08 -0.23
C TYR A 61 -11.00 4.76 -0.88
N PRO A 62 -11.05 4.71 -2.22
CA PRO A 62 -11.45 3.50 -2.94
C PRO A 62 -10.38 2.40 -2.89
N ILE A 63 -10.85 1.16 -2.99
CA ILE A 63 -10.06 -0.02 -3.33
C ILE A 63 -9.66 0.08 -4.80
N ILE A 64 -8.45 -0.37 -5.13
CA ILE A 64 -7.95 -0.43 -6.51
C ILE A 64 -7.66 -1.89 -6.86
N ASP A 65 -8.25 -2.40 -7.93
CA ASP A 65 -7.95 -3.74 -8.41
C ASP A 65 -6.54 -3.81 -9.02
N ILE A 66 -5.84 -4.93 -8.79
CA ILE A 66 -4.56 -5.18 -9.45
C ILE A 66 -4.84 -5.78 -10.82
N ILE A 67 -4.37 -5.09 -11.85
CA ILE A 67 -4.37 -5.55 -13.24
C ILE A 67 -2.93 -5.78 -13.70
N GLU A 68 -2.73 -6.32 -14.90
CA GLU A 68 -1.42 -6.69 -15.43
C GLU A 68 -0.42 -5.52 -15.45
N GLU A 69 -0.90 -4.30 -15.69
CA GLU A 69 -0.07 -3.09 -15.74
C GLU A 69 0.21 -2.47 -14.36
N THR A 70 -0.42 -2.97 -13.29
CA THR A 70 -0.14 -2.52 -11.92
C THR A 70 1.20 -3.07 -11.47
N HIS A 71 2.12 -2.17 -11.14
CA HIS A 71 3.46 -2.56 -10.71
C HIS A 71 3.62 -2.40 -9.20
N ILE A 72 3.92 -3.48 -8.49
CA ILE A 72 4.31 -3.41 -7.08
C ILE A 72 5.79 -3.01 -7.01
N CYS A 73 6.06 -1.81 -6.51
CA CYS A 73 7.41 -1.25 -6.42
C CYS A 73 8.21 -1.84 -5.24
N GLY A 74 7.54 -2.31 -4.20
CA GLY A 74 8.21 -2.92 -3.04
C GLY A 74 7.32 -3.09 -1.82
N LYS A 75 7.82 -3.87 -0.87
CA LYS A 75 7.17 -4.14 0.42
C LYS A 75 7.61 -3.12 1.46
N VAL A 76 6.68 -2.64 2.27
CA VAL A 76 6.99 -1.75 3.40
C VAL A 76 7.41 -2.56 4.62
N MET A 77 8.64 -2.33 5.06
CA MET A 77 9.30 -3.06 6.15
C MET A 77 9.09 -2.38 7.50
N GLY A 78 9.00 -1.05 7.49
CA GLY A 78 8.87 -0.26 8.71
C GLY A 78 8.47 1.18 8.43
N SER A 79 8.30 1.92 9.51
CA SER A 79 8.05 3.36 9.47
C SER A 79 8.69 4.05 10.65
N PHE A 80 9.10 5.28 10.44
CA PHE A 80 9.64 6.19 11.44
C PHE A 80 8.80 7.46 11.43
N ILE A 81 8.44 7.96 12.61
CA ILE A 81 7.73 9.22 12.78
C ILE A 81 8.74 10.15 13.45
N PRO A 82 9.21 11.20 12.74
CA PRO A 82 10.07 12.22 13.35
C PRO A 82 9.35 12.87 14.53
N GLU A 83 10.12 13.21 15.57
CA GLU A 83 9.64 13.97 16.73
C GLU A 83 9.25 15.40 16.36
#